data_AF-A0A940KIJ4-F1
#
_entry.id   AF-A0A940KIJ4-F1
#
_cell.length_a   1.000
_cell.length_b   1.000
_cell.length_c   1.000
_cell.angle_alpha   90.00
_cell.angle_beta   90.00
_cell.angle_gamma   90.00
#
_symmetry.space_group_name_H-M   'P 1'
#
loop_
_entity.id
_entity.type
_entity.pdbx_description
1 polymer ?
#
loop_
_entity_poly.entity_id
_entity_poly.type
_entity_poly.pdbx_seq_one_letter_code
_entity_poly.pdbx_strand_id
1 'polypeptide(L)'
;MEEREIAFLRYWEANREREKKWQYQLKVGIPIGLLFSLPIIIIVFTGRYWYVRADMEANASLNPTLLMICVVIIAVFIAIFYKRHQWDMKEQQYKELRAKEIREQKDAEMGTDPVQH
;
A
#
# COMPACT_ATOMS: atom_id res chain seq x y z
N MET A 1 -18.05 12.37 21.18
CA MET A 1 -17.03 11.37 20.74
C MET A 1 -16.49 10.51 21.89
N GLU A 2 -16.04 9.28 21.60
CA GLU A 2 -15.39 8.37 22.59
C GLU A 2 -13.89 8.68 22.76
N GLU A 3 -13.30 8.42 23.94
CA GLU A 3 -11.87 8.66 24.23
C GLU A 3 -10.93 7.96 23.23
N ARG A 4 -11.30 6.76 22.77
CA ARG A 4 -10.55 6.00 21.75
C ARG A 4 -10.53 6.69 20.40
N GLU A 5 -11.65 7.32 20.00
CA GLU A 5 -11.75 8.07 18.73
C GLU A 5 -10.82 9.29 18.76
N ILE A 6 -10.80 10.01 19.89
CA ILE A 6 -9.94 11.19 20.09
C ILE A 6 -8.46 10.78 20.10
N ALA A 7 -8.11 9.70 20.81
CA ALA A 7 -6.75 9.18 20.82
C ALA A 7 -6.27 8.77 19.42
N PHE A 8 -7.14 8.10 18.65
CA PHE A 8 -6.86 7.74 17.25
C PHE A 8 -6.67 8.99 16.37
N LEU A 9 -7.56 9.99 16.47
CA LEU A 9 -7.44 11.24 15.70
C LEU A 9 -6.09 11.92 15.93
N ARG A 10 -5.69 12.11 17.19
CA ARG A 10 -4.41 12.76 17.54
C ARG A 10 -3.21 11.94 17.07
N TYR A 11 -3.25 10.62 17.25
CA TYR A 11 -2.18 9.74 16.79
C TYR A 11 -2.06 9.76 15.25
N TRP A 12 -3.17 9.61 14.54
CA TRP A 12 -3.18 9.56 13.08
C TRP A 12 -2.79 10.90 12.47
N GLU A 13 -3.24 12.02 13.03
CA GLU A 13 -2.85 13.35 12.56
C GLU A 13 -1.35 13.60 12.68
N ALA A 14 -0.72 13.17 13.79
CA ALA A 14 0.71 13.29 13.98
C ALA A 14 1.53 12.35 13.07
N ASN A 15 1.00 11.18 12.72
CA ASN A 15 1.75 10.11 12.05
C ASN A 15 1.43 9.94 10.55
N ARG A 16 0.32 10.52 10.05
CA ARG A 16 -0.15 10.37 8.66
C ARG A 16 0.85 10.83 7.62
N GLU A 17 1.59 11.92 7.88
CA GLU A 17 2.59 12.44 6.96
C GLU A 17 3.80 11.51 6.85
N ARG A 18 4.22 10.95 7.99
CA ARG A 18 5.33 10.00 8.05
C ARG A 18 4.98 8.72 7.30
N GLU A 19 3.77 8.20 7.50
CA GLU A 19 3.29 7.03 6.76
C GLU A 19 3.11 7.32 5.27
N LYS A 20 2.60 8.50 4.91
CA LYS A 20 2.46 8.94 3.50
C LYS A 20 3.81 9.05 2.80
N LYS A 21 4.85 9.57 3.46
CA LYS A 21 6.22 9.62 2.93
C LYS A 21 6.77 8.23 2.66
N TRP A 22 6.58 7.29 3.59
CA TRP A 22 7.03 5.90 3.41
C TRP A 22 6.30 5.21 2.26
N GLN A 23 5.00 5.49 2.07
CA GLN A 23 4.26 5.02 0.90
C GLN A 23 4.72 5.65 -0.41
N TYR A 24 5.05 6.94 -0.40
CA TYR A 24 5.64 7.60 -1.57
C TYR A 24 6.99 6.97 -1.94
N GLN A 25 7.82 6.71 -0.93
CA GLN A 25 9.10 6.03 -1.12
C GLN A 25 8.93 4.60 -1.67
N LEU A 26 7.91 3.85 -1.25
CA LEU A 26 7.56 2.58 -1.89
C LEU A 26 7.15 2.75 -3.36
N LYS A 27 6.29 3.72 -3.68
CA LYS A 27 5.82 3.96 -5.06
C LYS A 27 6.96 4.33 -6.02
N VAL A 28 8.00 5.01 -5.52
CA VAL A 28 9.21 5.33 -6.28
C VAL A 28 10.22 4.15 -6.25
N GLY A 29 10.29 3.42 -5.15
CA GLY A 29 11.17 2.26 -5.00
C GLY A 29 10.77 1.05 -5.84
N ILE A 30 9.49 0.86 -6.12
CA ILE A 30 8.97 -0.22 -6.98
C ILE A 30 9.45 -0.11 -8.43
N PRO A 31 9.25 1.00 -9.16
CA PRO A 31 9.71 1.12 -10.53
C PRO A 31 11.23 1.02 -10.62
N ILE A 32 11.97 1.52 -9.61
CA ILE A 32 13.43 1.36 -9.54
C ILE A 32 13.81 -0.10 -9.29
N GLY A 33 13.14 -0.79 -8.37
CA GLY A 33 13.35 -2.22 -8.11
C GLY A 33 13.00 -3.09 -9.32
N LEU A 34 11.94 -2.74 -10.04
CA LEU A 34 11.58 -3.36 -11.32
C LEU A 34 12.65 -3.11 -12.38
N LEU A 35 13.13 -1.87 -12.51
CA LEU A 35 14.21 -1.48 -13.42
C LEU A 35 15.50 -2.23 -13.13
N PHE A 36 15.84 -2.47 -11.86
CA PHE A 36 17.00 -3.28 -11.47
C PHE A 36 16.77 -4.79 -11.61
N SER A 37 15.53 -5.24 -11.46
CA SER A 37 15.16 -6.64 -11.72
C SER A 37 15.12 -6.95 -13.22
N LEU A 38 14.89 -5.95 -14.08
CA LEU A 38 14.79 -6.10 -15.53
C LEU A 38 16.02 -6.75 -16.17
N PRO A 39 17.27 -6.34 -15.88
CA PRO A 39 18.46 -7.04 -16.34
C PRO A 39 18.54 -8.50 -15.89
N ILE A 40 18.14 -8.79 -14.64
CA ILE A 40 18.14 -10.15 -14.09
C ILE A 40 17.10 -11.00 -14.84
N ILE A 41 15.91 -10.45 -15.05
CA ILE A 41 14.84 -11.06 -15.85
C ILE A 41 15.35 -11.28 -17.27
N ILE A 42 15.93 -10.27 -17.93
CA ILE A 42 16.44 -10.38 -19.29
C ILE A 42 17.54 -11.45 -19.38
N ILE A 43 18.50 -11.49 -18.45
CA ILE A 43 19.56 -12.51 -18.44
C ILE A 43 18.98 -13.91 -18.22
N VAL A 44 18.03 -14.08 -17.29
CA VAL A 44 17.36 -15.37 -17.06
C VAL A 44 16.54 -15.80 -18.27
N PHE A 45 15.76 -14.90 -18.87
CA PHE A 45 14.93 -15.19 -20.05
C PHE A 45 15.76 -15.42 -21.31
N THR A 46 16.82 -14.63 -21.52
CA THR A 46 17.71 -14.73 -22.70
C THR A 46 18.65 -15.92 -22.56
N GLY A 47 19.20 -16.14 -21.37
CA GLY A 47 19.97 -17.33 -21.01
C GLY A 47 19.13 -18.60 -21.19
N ARG A 48 17.87 -18.59 -20.75
CA ARG A 48 16.89 -19.65 -21.01
C ARG A 48 16.60 -19.79 -22.51
N TYR A 49 16.40 -18.74 -23.28
CA TYR A 49 16.12 -18.85 -24.73
C TYR A 49 17.32 -19.40 -25.53
N TRP A 50 18.55 -19.09 -25.10
CA TRP A 50 19.77 -19.65 -25.66
C TRP A 50 20.00 -21.11 -25.22
N TYR A 51 19.79 -21.41 -23.93
CA TYR A 51 19.90 -22.79 -23.41
C TYR A 51 18.75 -23.69 -23.84
N VAL A 52 17.54 -23.18 -24.09
CA VAL A 52 16.39 -23.96 -24.55
C VAL A 52 16.63 -24.55 -25.93
N ARG A 53 17.48 -23.95 -26.78
CA ARG A 53 17.92 -24.62 -28.02
C ARG A 53 18.88 -25.79 -27.76
N ALA A 54 19.58 -25.81 -26.63
CA ALA A 54 20.45 -26.92 -26.21
C ALA A 54 19.72 -27.94 -25.30
N ASP A 55 18.71 -27.53 -24.53
CA ASP A 55 17.95 -28.31 -23.56
C ASP A 55 16.57 -28.76 -24.09
N MET A 56 16.15 -28.37 -25.31
CA MET A 56 14.89 -28.86 -25.90
C MET A 56 14.91 -30.37 -26.19
N GLU A 57 16.08 -31.02 -26.13
CA GLU A 57 16.20 -32.47 -26.10
C GLU A 57 16.00 -33.08 -24.70
N ALA A 58 15.89 -32.28 -23.63
CA ALA A 58 15.79 -32.76 -22.25
C ALA A 58 14.55 -32.16 -21.50
N ASN A 59 13.38 -32.72 -21.79
CA ASN A 59 12.18 -32.73 -20.95
C ASN A 59 11.47 -31.40 -20.61
N ALA A 60 10.29 -31.25 -21.22
CA ALA A 60 9.24 -30.29 -20.91
C ALA A 60 8.71 -30.42 -19.46
N SER A 61 9.41 -29.83 -18.50
CA SER A 61 8.94 -29.65 -17.13
C SER A 61 9.03 -28.17 -16.75
N LEU A 62 7.98 -27.65 -16.11
CA LEU A 62 7.95 -26.28 -15.61
C LEU A 62 9.12 -26.10 -14.62
N ASN A 63 10.06 -25.21 -14.96
CA ASN A 63 11.27 -25.00 -14.17
C ASN A 63 10.89 -24.44 -12.78
N PRO A 64 11.15 -25.18 -11.68
CA PRO A 64 10.77 -24.76 -10.33
C PRO A 64 11.32 -23.39 -9.93
N THR A 65 12.48 -23.00 -10.46
CA THR A 65 13.12 -21.71 -10.20
C THR A 65 12.30 -20.54 -10.76
N LEU A 66 11.68 -20.70 -11.94
CA LEU A 66 10.82 -19.68 -12.53
C LEU A 66 9.55 -19.48 -11.70
N LEU A 67 8.94 -20.58 -11.24
CA LEU A 67 7.78 -20.54 -10.36
C LEU A 67 8.10 -19.80 -9.05
N MET A 68 9.27 -20.06 -8.46
CA MET A 68 9.71 -19.37 -7.25
C MET A 68 9.86 -17.85 -7.47
N ILE A 69 10.45 -17.44 -8.60
CA ILE A 69 10.57 -16.01 -8.95
C ILE A 69 9.19 -15.36 -9.11
N CYS A 70 8.27 -16.01 -9.82
CA CYS A 70 6.90 -15.53 -9.99
C CYS A 70 6.18 -15.35 -8.63
N VAL A 71 6.31 -16.33 -7.73
CA VAL A 71 5.71 -16.26 -6.38
C VAL A 71 6.29 -15.09 -5.59
N VAL A 72 7.61 -14.85 -5.64
CA VAL A 72 8.24 -13.73 -4.95
C VAL A 72 7.74 -12.39 -5.50
N ILE A 73 7.64 -12.24 -6.82
CA ILE A 73 7.13 -11.00 -7.45
C ILE A 73 5.68 -10.75 -7.01
N ILE A 74 4.82 -11.76 -7.07
CA ILE A 74 3.40 -11.65 -6.67
C ILE A 74 3.29 -11.32 -5.17
N ALA A 75 4.07 -11.98 -4.32
CA ALA A 75 4.07 -11.73 -2.88
C ALA A 75 4.50 -10.29 -2.54
N VAL A 76 5.54 -9.79 -3.18
CA VAL A 76 6.00 -8.39 -3.02
C VAL A 76 4.93 -7.41 -3.50
N PHE A 77 4.32 -7.67 -4.66
CA PHE A 77 3.23 -6.84 -5.18
C PHE A 77 2.04 -6.77 -4.23
N ILE A 78 1.57 -7.92 -3.73
CA ILE A 78 0.46 -8.01 -2.77
C ILE A 78 0.80 -7.32 -1.45
N ALA A 79 2.00 -7.52 -0.90
CA ALA A 79 2.41 -6.91 0.37
C ALA A 79 2.38 -5.37 0.31
N ILE A 80 2.83 -4.81 -0.81
CA ILE A 80 2.80 -3.37 -1.06
C ILE A 80 1.37 -2.88 -1.22
N PHE A 81 0.58 -3.57 -2.04
CA PHE A 81 -0.82 -3.20 -2.27
C PHE A 81 -1.62 -3.24 -0.97
N TYR A 82 -1.43 -4.26 -0.15
CA TYR A 82 -2.05 -4.39 1.17
C TYR A 82 -1.70 -3.22 2.08
N LYS A 83 -0.41 -2.86 2.17
CA LYS A 83 0.01 -1.72 3.00
C LYS A 83 -0.53 -0.39 2.48
N ARG A 84 -0.66 -0.23 1.16
CA ARG A 84 -1.34 0.92 0.55
C ARG A 84 -2.80 1.00 0.99
N HIS A 85 -3.53 -0.09 0.79
CA HIS A 85 -4.95 -0.19 1.12
C HIS A 85 -5.23 0.06 2.61
N GLN A 86 -4.38 -0.47 3.50
CA GLN A 86 -4.47 -0.23 4.95
C GLN A 86 -4.38 1.25 5.32
N TRP A 87 -3.52 2.01 4.65
CA TRP A 87 -3.41 3.46 4.89
C TRP A 87 -4.62 4.21 4.35
N ASP A 88 -5.09 3.86 3.15
CA ASP A 88 -6.27 4.49 2.56
C ASP A 88 -7.51 4.29 3.46
N MET A 89 -7.65 3.11 4.08
CA MET A 89 -8.72 2.80 5.05
C MET A 89 -8.64 3.67 6.31
N LYS A 90 -7.45 3.78 6.91
CA LYS A 90 -7.24 4.63 8.11
C LYS A 90 -7.48 6.12 7.81
N GLU A 91 -7.07 6.57 6.63
CA GLU A 91 -7.31 7.94 6.18
C GLU A 91 -8.81 8.22 5.97
N GLN A 92 -9.57 7.24 5.48
CA GLN A 92 -11.03 7.35 5.39
C GLN A 92 -11.67 7.44 6.78
N GLN A 93 -11.33 6.54 7.70
CA GLN A 93 -11.82 6.57 9.08
C GLN A 93 -11.51 7.91 9.77
N TYR A 94 -10.31 8.47 9.55
CA TYR A 94 -9.94 9.79 10.06
C TYR A 94 -10.86 10.90 9.55
N LYS A 95 -11.18 10.91 8.24
CA LYS A 95 -12.07 11.92 7.65
C LYS A 95 -13.49 11.82 8.19
N GLU A 96 -13.99 10.60 8.37
CA GLU A 96 -15.32 10.35 8.93
C GLU A 96 -15.41 10.85 10.38
N LEU A 97 -14.41 10.54 11.22
CA LEU A 97 -14.34 10.99 12.60
C LEU A 97 -14.20 12.51 12.72
N ARG A 98 -13.37 13.13 11.87
CA ARG A 98 -13.22 14.60 11.86
C ARG A 98 -14.49 15.30 11.41
N ALA A 99 -15.21 14.74 10.45
CA ALA A 99 -16.51 15.27 10.02
C ALA A 99 -17.56 15.17 11.14
N LYS A 100 -17.54 14.09 11.93
CA LYS A 100 -18.37 13.92 13.13
C LYS A 100 -18.04 14.97 14.19
N GLU A 101 -16.76 15.20 14.48
CA GLU A 101 -16.30 16.23 15.43
C GLU A 101 -16.79 17.63 15.05
N ILE A 102 -16.66 18.01 13.77
CA ILE A 102 -17.11 19.31 13.26
C ILE A 102 -18.63 19.46 13.42
N ARG A 103 -19.40 18.38 13.18
CA ARG A 103 -20.86 18.41 13.39
C ARG A 103 -21.23 18.57 14.87
N GLU A 104 -20.59 17.81 15.76
CA GLU A 104 -20.81 17.92 17.21
C GLU A 104 -20.47 19.34 17.72
N GLN A 105 -19.39 19.96 17.23
CA GLN A 105 -19.03 21.35 17.56
C GLN A 105 -20.09 22.35 17.06
N LYS A 106 -20.53 22.20 15.82
CA LYS A 106 -21.52 23.10 15.21
C LYS A 106 -22.88 23.01 15.90
N ASP A 107 -23.29 21.81 16.31
CA ASP A 107 -24.53 21.58 17.05
C ASP A 107 -24.44 22.14 18.48
N ALA A 108 -23.26 22.10 19.11
CA ALA A 108 -23.01 22.73 20.41
C ALA A 108 -23.05 24.27 20.33
N GLU A 109 -22.52 24.87 19.26
CA GLU A 109 -22.57 26.32 19.01
C GLU A 109 -24.00 26.80 18.71
N MET A 110 -24.78 26.04 17.94
CA MET A 110 -26.19 26.37 17.65
C MET A 110 -27.15 26.11 18.84
N GLY A 111 -26.78 25.23 19.78
CA GLY A 111 -27.54 24.99 21.00
C GLY A 111 -27.37 26.06 22.08
N THR A 112 -26.39 26.97 21.93
CA THR A 112 -26.11 28.07 22.86
C THR A 112 -26.77 29.40 22.51
N ASP A 113 -27.50 29.50 21.40
CA ASP A 113 -28.34 30.68 21.15
C ASP A 113 -29.60 30.58 22.05
N PRO A 114 -29.74 31.41 23.11
CA PRO A 114 -30.98 31.43 23.86
C PRO A 114 -32.05 31.89 22.88
N VAL A 115 -33.05 31.04 22.67
CA VAL A 115 -34.28 31.36 21.94
C VAL A 115 -34.77 32.72 22.44
N GLN A 116 -34.50 33.77 21.68
CA GLN A 116 -35.10 35.07 21.91
C GLN A 116 -36.52 34.98 21.35
N HIS A 117 -37.46 34.74 22.28
CA HIS A 117 -38.88 34.93 22.11
C HIS A 117 -39.21 36.41 21.83
#